data_AF-A0A3M1RQH3-F1
#
_entry.id   AF-A0A3M1RQH3-F1
#
_cell.length_a   1.000
_cell.length_b   1.000
_cell.length_c   1.000
_cell.angle_alpha   90.00
_cell.angle_beta   90.00
_cell.angle_gamma   90.00
#
_symmetry.space_group_name_H-M   'P 1'
#
loop_
_entity.id
_entity.type
_entity.pdbx_description
1 polymer ?
#
loop_
_entity_poly.entity_id
_entity_poly.type
_entity_poly.pdbx_seq_one_letter_code
_entity_poly.pdbx_strand_id
1 'polypeptide(L)'
;MQAHEFAELATLVATHGPSLVRLPGEIPRDGLEDYWIASKSRLDAWASFLKRAGDDGYKKLRNHLAGTVEEIVVSEMLTRVWGAVLTAHDELREDALAGPIGKTILLGHIEIRNRALRHLVDGKVPLYDAVRLNRLVEKTERWTDLLVGRLMDLADVSVFAFDAGRARDFCDDNNNGQISRLPGSSLRRVRSSQKSR
;
A
#
# COMPACT_ATOMS: atom_id res chain seq x y z
N MET A 1 -3.53 -9.09 -14.98
CA MET A 1 -4.02 -7.87 -14.33
C MET A 1 -3.14 -6.72 -14.80
N GLN A 2 -3.72 -5.67 -15.35
CA GLN A 2 -2.99 -4.46 -15.76
C GLN A 2 -2.69 -3.58 -14.54
N ALA A 3 -1.67 -2.73 -14.63
CA ALA A 3 -1.23 -1.91 -13.50
C ALA A 3 -2.34 -1.03 -12.89
N HIS A 4 -3.23 -0.47 -13.73
CA HIS A 4 -4.32 0.38 -13.25
C HIS A 4 -5.35 -0.40 -12.39
N GLU A 5 -5.60 -1.67 -12.69
CA GLU A 5 -6.54 -2.51 -11.93
C GLU A 5 -6.08 -2.68 -10.48
N PHE A 6 -4.78 -2.73 -10.22
CA PHE A 6 -4.24 -2.74 -8.85
C PHE A 6 -4.54 -1.44 -8.09
N ALA A 7 -4.45 -0.29 -8.77
CA ALA A 7 -4.75 0.99 -8.15
C ALA A 7 -6.23 1.17 -7.83
N GLU A 8 -7.10 0.70 -8.74
CA GLU A 8 -8.54 0.67 -8.54
C GLU A 8 -8.91 -0.23 -7.36
N LEU A 9 -8.35 -1.45 -7.31
CA LEU A 9 -8.56 -2.36 -6.19
C LEU A 9 -8.03 -1.78 -4.88
N ALA A 10 -6.85 -1.15 -4.87
CA ALA A 10 -6.32 -0.53 -3.66
C ALA A 10 -7.25 0.57 -3.14
N THR A 11 -7.81 1.37 -4.05
CA THR A 11 -8.77 2.42 -3.71
C THR A 11 -10.08 1.83 -3.18
N LEU A 12 -10.59 0.77 -3.82
CA LEU A 12 -11.80 0.08 -3.40
C LEU A 12 -11.63 -0.53 -2.00
N VAL A 13 -10.52 -1.24 -1.78
CA VAL A 13 -10.17 -1.84 -0.49
C VAL A 13 -10.02 -0.77 0.58
N ALA A 14 -9.33 0.34 0.34
CA ALA A 14 -9.22 1.42 1.33
C ALA A 14 -10.57 2.09 1.62
N THR A 15 -11.42 2.25 0.61
CA THR A 15 -12.74 2.88 0.74
C THR A 15 -13.70 2.01 1.54
N HIS A 16 -13.68 0.70 1.34
CA HIS A 16 -14.50 -0.26 2.08
C HIS A 16 -13.76 -0.90 3.27
N GLY A 17 -12.51 -0.51 3.51
CA GLY A 17 -11.65 -1.05 4.55
C GLY A 17 -12.28 -1.06 5.94
N PRO A 18 -12.91 0.04 6.39
CA PRO A 18 -13.62 0.04 7.68
C PRO A 18 -14.73 -1.02 7.77
N SER A 19 -15.44 -1.30 6.68
CA SER A 19 -16.44 -2.37 6.63
C SER A 19 -15.77 -3.74 6.63
N LEU A 20 -14.70 -3.92 5.86
CA LEU A 20 -13.94 -5.18 5.78
C LEU A 20 -13.32 -5.56 7.13
N VAL A 21 -12.73 -4.60 7.84
CA VAL A 21 -12.16 -4.78 9.18
C VAL A 21 -13.23 -5.21 10.20
N ARG A 22 -14.46 -4.69 10.06
CA ARG A 22 -15.59 -4.98 10.96
C ARG A 22 -16.47 -6.14 10.52
N LEU A 23 -16.23 -6.76 9.36
CA LEU A 23 -17.00 -7.93 8.93
C LEU A 23 -16.97 -8.99 10.02
N PRO A 24 -18.10 -9.62 10.39
CA PRO A 24 -18.14 -10.65 11.43
C PRO A 24 -17.50 -11.95 10.94
N GLY A 25 -16.95 -12.74 11.88
CA GLY A 25 -16.29 -14.03 11.58
C GLY A 25 -14.78 -13.92 11.37
N GLU A 26 -14.13 -15.07 11.25
CA GLU A 26 -12.71 -15.17 10.87
C GLU A 26 -12.56 -15.12 9.34
N ILE A 27 -11.42 -14.64 8.86
CA ILE A 27 -11.07 -14.77 7.44
C ILE A 27 -10.83 -16.26 7.16
N PRO A 28 -11.50 -16.86 6.16
CA PRO A 28 -11.32 -18.27 5.84
C PRO A 28 -9.84 -18.61 5.57
N ARG A 29 -9.34 -19.66 6.22
CA ARG A 29 -7.94 -20.11 6.09
C ARG A 29 -7.56 -20.42 4.64
N ASP A 30 -8.44 -21.09 3.90
CA ASP A 30 -8.24 -21.42 2.49
C ASP A 30 -8.05 -20.15 1.65
N GLY A 31 -8.79 -19.07 1.94
CA GLY A 31 -8.65 -17.78 1.26
C GLY A 31 -7.32 -17.08 1.57
N LEU A 32 -6.80 -17.22 2.80
CA LEU A 32 -5.47 -16.72 3.16
C LEU A 32 -4.35 -17.53 2.53
N GLU A 33 -4.52 -18.85 2.43
CA GLU A 33 -3.59 -19.74 1.75
C GLU A 33 -3.53 -19.44 0.25
N ASP A 34 -4.68 -19.29 -0.40
CA ASP A 34 -4.78 -18.87 -1.81
C ASP A 34 -4.10 -17.53 -2.05
N TYR A 35 -4.37 -16.54 -1.18
CA TYR A 35 -3.73 -15.23 -1.26
C TYR A 35 -2.21 -15.33 -1.12
N TRP A 36 -1.71 -16.15 -0.18
CA TRP A 36 -0.30 -16.39 0.03
C TRP A 36 0.36 -17.05 -1.19
N ILE A 37 -0.21 -18.15 -1.69
CA ILE A 37 0.32 -18.91 -2.84
C ILE A 37 0.36 -18.02 -4.08
N ALA A 38 -0.71 -17.28 -4.36
CA ALA A 38 -0.78 -16.37 -5.49
C ALA A 38 0.28 -15.26 -5.39
N SER A 39 0.47 -14.70 -4.20
CA SER A 39 1.46 -13.64 -3.95
C SER A 39 2.89 -14.16 -4.11
N LYS A 40 3.21 -15.34 -3.57
CA LYS A 40 4.54 -15.95 -3.72
C LYS A 40 4.85 -16.29 -5.18
N SER A 41 3.92 -16.93 -5.87
CA SER A 41 4.07 -17.26 -7.29
C SER A 41 4.36 -16.02 -8.14
N ARG A 42 3.66 -14.91 -7.87
CA ARG A 42 3.89 -13.63 -8.56
C ARG A 42 5.25 -13.03 -8.25
N LEU A 43 5.65 -13.00 -6.98
CA LEU A 43 6.96 -12.50 -6.55
C LEU A 43 8.10 -13.30 -7.18
N ASP A 44 7.98 -14.62 -7.25
CA ASP A 44 8.99 -15.51 -7.86
C ASP A 44 9.08 -15.30 -9.37
N ALA A 45 7.95 -15.09 -10.04
CA ALA A 45 7.90 -14.77 -11.46
C ALA A 45 8.60 -13.43 -11.75
N TRP A 46 8.32 -12.38 -10.96
CA TRP A 46 9.01 -11.10 -11.11
C TRP A 46 10.50 -11.19 -10.77
N ALA A 47 10.87 -11.90 -9.71
CA ALA A 47 12.28 -12.12 -9.35
C ALA A 47 13.05 -12.76 -10.52
N SER A 48 12.46 -13.80 -11.11
CA SER A 48 13.02 -14.52 -12.25
C SER A 48 13.12 -13.63 -13.50
N PHE A 49 12.09 -12.82 -13.75
CA PHE A 49 12.08 -11.86 -14.86
C PHE A 49 13.16 -10.79 -14.70
N LEU A 50 13.22 -10.11 -13.55
CA LEU A 50 14.18 -9.03 -13.29
C LEU A 50 15.62 -9.54 -13.39
N LYS A 51 15.90 -10.72 -12.82
CA LYS A 51 17.22 -11.36 -12.94
C LYS A 51 17.64 -11.53 -14.40
N ARG A 52 16.74 -11.99 -15.27
CA ARG A 52 17.01 -12.20 -16.70
C ARG A 52 17.09 -10.88 -17.47
N ALA A 53 16.26 -9.91 -17.13
CA ALA A 53 16.23 -8.60 -17.79
C ALA A 53 17.51 -7.76 -17.50
N GLY A 54 18.19 -8.03 -16.38
CA GLY A 54 19.48 -7.42 -16.04
C GLY A 54 20.65 -7.89 -16.90
N ASP A 55 20.56 -9.08 -17.48
CA ASP A 55 21.60 -9.66 -18.32
C ASP A 55 21.54 -9.10 -19.76
N ASP A 56 22.67 -8.64 -20.27
CA ASP A 56 22.78 -7.97 -21.57
C ASP A 56 22.48 -8.89 -22.75
N GLY A 57 22.49 -10.21 -22.55
CA GLY A 57 22.01 -11.20 -23.51
C GLY A 57 20.52 -11.14 -23.82
N TYR A 58 19.71 -10.46 -22.99
CA TYR A 58 18.25 -10.47 -23.06
C TYR A 58 17.64 -9.12 -23.47
N LYS A 59 18.16 -8.48 -24.52
CA LYS A 59 17.65 -7.18 -25.03
C LYS A 59 16.14 -7.12 -25.24
N LYS A 60 15.52 -8.21 -25.73
CA LYS A 60 14.05 -8.29 -25.93
C LYS A 60 13.25 -8.22 -24.63
N LEU A 61 13.78 -8.72 -23.51
CA LEU A 61 13.11 -8.62 -22.22
C LEU A 61 13.14 -7.18 -21.69
N ARG A 62 14.19 -6.41 -22.00
CA ARG A 62 14.28 -4.99 -21.59
C ARG A 62 13.14 -4.13 -22.13
N ASN A 63 12.59 -4.48 -23.30
CA ASN A 63 11.42 -3.80 -23.85
C ASN A 63 10.17 -3.92 -22.96
N HIS A 64 10.10 -4.95 -22.11
CA HIS A 64 8.98 -5.19 -21.19
C HIS A 64 9.28 -4.71 -19.77
N LEU A 65 10.54 -4.37 -19.47
CA LEU A 65 10.99 -4.04 -18.12
C LEU A 65 10.25 -2.84 -17.55
N ALA A 66 10.00 -1.80 -18.35
CA ALA A 66 9.26 -0.63 -17.90
C ALA A 66 7.82 -0.99 -17.45
N GLY A 67 7.12 -1.83 -18.21
CA GLY A 67 5.79 -2.31 -17.85
C GLY A 67 5.79 -3.18 -16.59
N THR A 68 6.79 -4.05 -16.44
CA THR A 68 6.93 -4.88 -15.23
C THR A 68 7.27 -4.04 -13.99
N VAL A 69 8.12 -3.02 -14.10
CA VAL A 69 8.40 -2.10 -12.98
C VAL A 69 7.12 -1.38 -12.56
N GLU A 70 6.35 -0.87 -13.52
CA GLU A 70 5.05 -0.24 -13.27
C GLU A 70 4.08 -1.20 -12.57
N GLU A 71 3.97 -2.44 -13.02
CA GLU A 71 3.14 -3.47 -12.38
C GLU A 71 3.57 -3.73 -10.92
N ILE A 72 4.87 -3.89 -10.66
CA ILE A 72 5.43 -4.13 -9.33
C ILE A 72 5.09 -2.97 -8.38
N VAL A 73 5.33 -1.74 -8.82
CA VAL A 73 5.15 -0.54 -7.99
C VAL A 73 3.67 -0.34 -7.63
N VAL A 74 2.76 -0.48 -8.60
CA VAL A 74 1.32 -0.31 -8.33
C VAL A 74 0.77 -1.51 -7.54
N SER A 75 1.28 -2.71 -7.76
CA SER A 75 0.88 -3.88 -6.97
C SER A 75 1.32 -3.78 -5.51
N GLU A 76 2.48 -3.19 -5.20
CA GLU A 76 2.89 -2.93 -3.80
C GLU A 76 1.90 -2.00 -3.08
N MET A 77 1.35 -0.99 -3.75
CA MET A 77 0.32 -0.12 -3.17
C MET A 77 -0.90 -0.94 -2.70
N LEU A 78 -1.40 -1.85 -3.53
CA LEU A 78 -2.49 -2.77 -3.13
C LEU A 78 -2.07 -3.65 -1.96
N THR A 79 -0.87 -4.24 -2.00
CA THR A 79 -0.35 -5.12 -0.95
C THR A 79 -0.26 -4.38 0.40
N ARG A 80 0.18 -3.12 0.41
CA ARG A 80 0.24 -2.29 1.62
C ARG A 80 -1.15 -2.01 2.19
N VAL A 81 -2.08 -1.57 1.36
CA VAL A 81 -3.46 -1.30 1.79
C VAL A 81 -4.16 -2.56 2.28
N TRP A 82 -4.01 -3.68 1.58
CA TRP A 82 -4.61 -4.95 2.00
C TRP A 82 -3.97 -5.49 3.29
N GLY A 83 -2.64 -5.42 3.42
CA GLY A 83 -1.95 -5.79 4.64
C GLY A 83 -2.37 -4.95 5.86
N ALA A 84 -2.64 -3.66 5.65
CA ALA A 84 -3.23 -2.79 6.67
C ALA A 84 -4.64 -3.27 7.07
N VAL A 85 -5.51 -3.61 6.11
CA VAL A 85 -6.84 -4.17 6.41
C VAL A 85 -6.74 -5.48 7.20
N LEU A 86 -5.87 -6.41 6.78
CA LEU A 86 -5.68 -7.69 7.47
C LEU A 86 -5.17 -7.49 8.91
N THR A 87 -4.23 -6.57 9.11
CA THR A 87 -3.69 -6.26 10.44
C THR A 87 -4.74 -5.60 11.32
N ALA A 88 -5.50 -4.64 10.79
CA ALA A 88 -6.58 -3.99 11.52
C ALA A 88 -7.71 -4.97 11.89
N HIS A 89 -8.03 -5.89 10.98
CA HIS A 89 -9.01 -6.95 11.24
C HIS A 89 -8.59 -7.85 12.41
N ASP A 90 -7.32 -8.27 12.43
CA ASP A 90 -6.73 -9.08 13.50
C ASP A 90 -6.69 -8.31 14.84
N GLU A 91 -6.25 -7.05 14.84
CA GLU A 91 -6.17 -6.23 16.04
C GLU A 91 -7.53 -6.01 16.71
N LEU A 92 -8.60 -5.78 15.94
CA LEU A 92 -9.95 -5.64 16.49
C LEU A 92 -10.46 -6.91 17.19
N ARG A 93 -9.83 -8.06 16.94
CA ARG A 93 -10.24 -9.37 17.43
C ARG A 93 -9.28 -9.99 18.43
N GLU A 94 -8.16 -9.33 18.70
CA GLU A 94 -7.04 -9.90 19.46
C GLU A 94 -6.54 -11.23 18.85
N ASP A 95 -6.61 -11.35 17.52
CA ASP A 95 -6.08 -12.48 16.75
C ASP A 95 -4.75 -12.09 16.07
N ALA A 96 -4.01 -13.06 15.55
CA ALA A 96 -2.77 -12.87 14.83
C ALA A 96 -2.61 -13.85 13.66
N LEU A 97 -3.69 -14.06 12.89
CA LEU A 97 -3.71 -15.00 11.77
C LEU A 97 -3.36 -14.35 10.44
N ALA A 98 -4.07 -13.28 10.05
CA ALA A 98 -4.01 -12.72 8.70
C ALA A 98 -2.97 -11.59 8.54
N GLY A 99 -2.82 -10.74 9.56
CA GLY A 99 -1.85 -9.65 9.61
C GLY A 99 -0.41 -10.11 9.36
N PRO A 100 0.08 -11.19 10.01
CA PRO A 100 1.42 -11.73 9.74
C PRO A 100 1.63 -12.18 8.28
N ILE A 101 0.60 -12.73 7.64
CA ILE A 101 0.65 -13.12 6.22
C ILE A 101 0.81 -11.87 5.35
N GLY A 102 0.00 -10.84 5.59
CA GLY A 102 0.09 -9.55 4.90
C GLY A 102 1.47 -8.89 5.05
N LYS A 103 2.02 -8.85 6.26
CA LYS A 103 3.37 -8.32 6.55
C LYS A 103 4.46 -9.10 5.80
N THR A 104 4.35 -10.42 5.76
CA THR A 104 5.35 -11.27 5.08
C THR A 104 5.32 -11.10 3.57
N ILE A 105 4.13 -10.95 2.98
CA ILE A 105 3.99 -10.66 1.54
C ILE A 105 4.54 -9.26 1.22
N LEU A 106 4.27 -8.26 2.06
CA LEU A 106 4.81 -6.92 1.92
C LEU A 106 6.34 -6.91 1.88
N LEU A 107 7.02 -7.67 2.75
CA LEU A 107 8.49 -7.77 2.72
C LEU A 107 8.99 -8.28 1.36
N GLY A 108 8.29 -9.25 0.77
CA GLY A 108 8.60 -9.73 -0.58
C GLY A 108 8.42 -8.65 -1.64
N HIS A 109 7.33 -7.89 -1.58
CA HIS A 109 7.09 -6.77 -2.49
C HIS A 109 8.18 -5.69 -2.39
N ILE A 110 8.56 -5.29 -1.17
CA ILE A 110 9.62 -4.29 -0.95
C ILE A 110 10.93 -4.75 -1.58
N GLU A 111 11.31 -6.02 -1.39
CA GLU A 111 12.52 -6.59 -2.00
C GLU A 111 12.47 -6.56 -3.54
N ILE A 112 11.34 -6.97 -4.13
CA ILE A 112 11.16 -6.98 -5.58
C ILE A 112 11.10 -5.57 -6.16
N ARG A 113 10.45 -4.61 -5.48
CA ARG A 113 10.48 -3.20 -5.85
C ARG A 113 11.90 -2.66 -5.84
N ASN A 114 12.68 -2.92 -4.78
CA ASN A 114 14.07 -2.47 -4.69
C ASN A 114 14.94 -3.07 -5.81
N ARG A 115 14.68 -4.31 -6.23
CA ARG A 115 15.32 -4.91 -7.43
C ARG A 115 14.89 -4.20 -8.71
N ALA A 116 13.60 -3.94 -8.89
CA ALA A 116 13.08 -3.27 -10.07
C ALA A 116 13.64 -1.84 -10.22
N LEU A 117 13.67 -1.07 -9.12
CA LEU A 117 14.19 0.30 -9.13
C LEU A 117 15.69 0.37 -9.40
N ARG A 118 16.48 -0.62 -8.96
CA ARG A 118 17.90 -0.72 -9.33
C ARG A 118 18.12 -0.75 -10.84
N HIS A 119 17.26 -1.42 -11.59
CA HIS A 119 17.36 -1.41 -13.06
C HIS A 119 17.13 -0.03 -13.70
N LEU A 120 16.38 0.86 -13.04
CA LEU A 120 16.22 2.25 -13.49
C LEU A 120 17.52 3.03 -13.28
N VAL A 121 18.17 2.84 -12.13
CA VAL A 121 19.45 3.47 -11.80
C VAL A 121 20.57 2.96 -12.71
N ASP A 122 20.58 1.66 -13.02
CA ASP A 122 21.58 1.02 -13.88
C ASP A 122 21.41 1.35 -15.38
N GLY A 123 20.45 2.20 -15.75
CA GLY A 123 20.19 2.60 -17.13
C GLY A 123 19.71 1.44 -18.03
N LYS A 124 19.14 0.38 -17.45
CA LYS A 124 18.61 -0.77 -18.21
C LYS A 124 17.26 -0.47 -18.86
N VAL A 125 16.67 0.68 -18.54
CA VAL A 125 15.42 1.22 -19.10
C VAL A 125 15.73 2.53 -19.85
N PRO A 126 15.09 2.83 -20.99
CA PRO A 126 15.25 4.12 -21.68
C PRO A 126 15.00 5.30 -20.74
N LEU A 127 15.76 6.40 -20.90
CA LEU A 127 15.70 7.56 -20.00
C LEU A 127 14.27 8.13 -19.86
N TYR A 128 13.53 8.19 -20.97
CA TYR A 128 12.13 8.65 -20.96
C TYR A 128 11.25 7.80 -20.03
N ASP A 129 11.37 6.48 -20.12
CA ASP A 129 10.63 5.56 -19.26
C ASP A 129 11.11 5.63 -17.81
N ALA A 130 12.41 5.78 -17.56
CA ALA A 130 12.95 5.93 -16.21
C ALA A 130 12.38 7.17 -15.49
N VAL A 131 12.30 8.32 -16.17
CA VAL A 131 11.68 9.54 -15.61
C VAL A 131 10.19 9.34 -15.36
N ARG A 132 9.47 8.71 -16.30
CA ARG A 132 8.04 8.40 -16.15
C ARG A 132 7.79 7.49 -14.95
N LEU A 133 8.59 6.43 -14.80
CA LEU A 133 8.50 5.47 -13.71
C LEU A 133 8.87 6.08 -12.35
N ASN A 134 9.85 6.98 -12.30
CA ASN A 134 10.18 7.70 -11.06
C ASN A 134 8.99 8.54 -10.58
N ARG A 135 8.33 9.27 -11.48
CA ARG A 135 7.11 10.02 -11.14
C ARG A 135 5.97 9.10 -10.70
N LEU A 136 5.83 7.94 -11.34
CA LEU A 136 4.85 6.94 -10.93
C LEU A 136 5.13 6.48 -9.50
N VAL A 137 6.39 6.16 -9.17
CA VAL A 137 6.83 5.78 -7.83
C VAL A 137 6.40 6.82 -6.80
N GLU A 138 6.84 8.08 -6.96
CA GLU A 138 6.52 9.17 -6.03
C GLU A 138 5.01 9.33 -5.83
N LYS A 139 4.25 9.22 -6.93
CA LYS A 139 2.79 9.31 -6.90
C LYS A 139 2.20 8.14 -6.12
N THR A 140 2.60 6.90 -6.43
CA THR A 140 2.10 5.71 -5.75
C THR A 140 2.44 5.69 -4.27
N GLU A 141 3.62 6.16 -3.85
CA GLU A 141 3.97 6.27 -2.44
C GLU A 141 3.00 7.21 -1.70
N ARG A 142 2.82 8.43 -2.24
CA ARG A 142 1.92 9.43 -1.64
C ARG A 142 0.46 8.97 -1.62
N TRP A 143 -0.01 8.32 -2.70
CA TRP A 143 -1.35 7.72 -2.72
C TRP A 143 -1.47 6.58 -1.72
N THR A 144 -0.44 5.74 -1.57
CA THR A 144 -0.45 4.68 -0.57
C THR A 144 -0.59 5.24 0.84
N ASP A 145 0.16 6.29 1.19
CA ASP A 145 0.03 6.92 2.51
C ASP A 145 -1.36 7.51 2.75
N LEU A 146 -1.97 8.11 1.72
CA LEU A 146 -3.35 8.58 1.79
C LEU A 146 -4.33 7.43 2.04
N LEU A 147 -4.18 6.31 1.32
CA LEU A 147 -5.07 5.15 1.44
C LEU A 147 -4.89 4.41 2.77
N VAL A 148 -3.65 4.26 3.24
CA VAL A 148 -3.34 3.68 4.56
C VAL A 148 -3.81 4.61 5.68
N GLY A 149 -3.65 5.93 5.54
CA GLY A 149 -4.14 6.93 6.48
C GLY A 149 -5.63 6.78 6.81
N ARG A 150 -6.45 6.39 5.83
CA ARG A 150 -7.89 6.10 6.04
C ARG A 150 -8.17 4.93 6.98
N LEU A 151 -7.19 4.06 7.22
CA LEU A 151 -7.30 2.89 8.08
C LEU A 151 -6.65 3.11 9.45
N MET A 152 -5.88 4.19 9.63
CA MET A 152 -5.12 4.44 10.86
C MET A 152 -5.98 4.77 12.08
N ASP A 153 -7.24 5.18 11.90
CA ASP A 153 -8.21 5.34 13.00
C ASP A 153 -8.73 4.00 13.54
N LEU A 154 -8.52 2.90 12.81
CA LEU A 154 -9.05 1.58 13.18
C LEU A 154 -8.04 0.75 13.98
N ALA A 155 -6.73 0.95 13.73
CA ALA A 155 -5.65 0.09 14.20
C ALA A 155 -4.28 0.73 13.95
N ASP A 156 -3.21 0.25 14.59
CA ASP A 156 -1.85 0.70 14.31
C ASP A 156 -1.28 0.03 13.05
N VAL A 157 -1.71 0.54 11.91
CA VAL A 157 -1.29 0.07 10.58
C VAL A 157 -0.20 0.95 9.97
N SER A 158 0.47 1.77 10.78
CA SER A 158 1.47 2.74 10.33
C SER A 158 2.65 2.10 9.58
N VAL A 159 2.98 0.84 9.90
CA VAL A 159 4.03 0.04 9.23
C VAL A 159 3.78 -0.19 7.73
N PHE A 160 2.52 -0.06 7.27
CA PHE A 160 2.17 -0.24 5.87
C PHE A 160 2.33 1.05 5.04
N ALA A 161 2.49 2.21 5.68
CA ALA A 161 2.78 3.46 4.98
C ALA A 161 4.23 3.49 4.44
N PHE A 162 4.47 4.27 3.39
CA PHE A 162 5.82 4.66 3.02
C PHE A 162 6.35 5.75 3.95
N ASP A 163 5.47 6.67 4.35
CA ASP A 163 5.74 7.71 5.34
C ASP A 163 4.60 7.75 6.35
N ALA A 164 4.86 7.22 7.55
CA ALA A 164 3.88 7.14 8.62
C ALA A 164 3.46 8.53 9.16
N GLY A 165 4.31 9.55 9.04
CA GLY A 165 3.95 10.93 9.41
C GLY A 165 2.93 11.49 8.42
N ARG A 166 3.24 11.39 7.14
CA ARG A 166 2.35 11.83 6.05
C ARG A 166 1.03 11.06 6.04
N ALA A 167 1.04 9.75 6.32
CA ALA A 167 -0.18 8.96 6.42
C ALA A 167 -1.07 9.42 7.58
N ARG A 168 -0.46 9.79 8.72
CA ARG A 168 -1.17 10.36 9.87
C ARG A 168 -1.76 11.73 9.57
N ASP A 169 -1.02 12.60 8.89
CA ASP A 169 -1.55 13.89 8.44
C ASP A 169 -2.81 13.71 7.57
N PHE A 170 -2.80 12.73 6.66
CA PHE A 170 -3.99 12.40 5.85
C PHE A 170 -5.16 11.84 6.67
N CYS A 171 -4.89 11.06 7.71
CA CYS A 171 -5.89 10.57 8.66
C CYS A 171 -6.56 11.73 9.39
N ASP A 172 -5.76 12.64 9.95
CA ASP A 172 -6.25 13.82 10.68
C ASP A 172 -7.09 14.75 9.78
N ASP A 173 -6.63 15.00 8.54
CA ASP A 173 -7.36 15.80 7.55
C ASP A 173 -8.72 15.19 7.18
N ASN A 174 -8.78 13.86 7.03
CA ASN A 174 -10.02 13.16 6.72
C ASN A 174 -11.04 13.28 7.86
N ASN A 175 -10.58 13.17 9.11
CA ASN A 175 -11.42 13.33 10.30
C ASN A 175 -11.95 14.77 10.45
N ASN A 176 -11.07 15.76 10.25
CA ASN A 176 -11.46 17.17 10.28
C ASN A 176 -12.45 17.55 9.16
N GLY A 177 -12.28 16.94 7.97
CA GLY A 177 -13.19 17.09 6.83
C GLY A 177 -14.57 16.46 7.07
N GLN A 178 -14.66 15.35 7.80
CA GLN A 178 -15.95 14.76 8.22
C GLN A 178 -16.66 15.60 9.28
N ILE A 179 -15.94 16.10 10.29
CA ILE A 179 -16.50 16.96 11.35
C ILE A 179 -17.12 18.24 10.77
N SER A 180 -16.49 18.80 9.73
CA SER A 180 -16.93 20.04 9.07
C SER A 180 -18.17 19.85 8.17
N ARG A 181 -18.54 18.61 7.82
CA ARG A 181 -19.69 18.29 6.95
C ARG A 181 -20.96 17.93 7.73
N LEU A 182 -20.89 17.82 9.05
CA LEU A 182 -22.07 17.64 9.90
C LEU A 182 -22.79 18.99 10.09
N PRO A 183 -24.07 19.12 9.70
CA PRO A 183 -24.84 20.33 10.01
C PRO A 183 -25.01 20.43 11.53
N GLY A 184 -24.27 21.34 12.17
CA GLY A 184 -24.46 21.70 13.58
C GLY A 184 -23.23 21.62 14.51
N SER A 185 -22.07 21.15 14.06
CA SER A 185 -20.87 21.00 14.91
C SER A 185 -20.04 22.30 15.02
N SER A 186 -20.67 23.42 15.40
CA SER A 186 -19.93 24.55 15.98
C SER A 186 -19.57 24.26 17.44
N LEU A 187 -18.68 23.29 17.67
CA LEU A 187 -18.01 23.19 18.97
C LEU A 187 -16.94 24.28 19.03
N ARG A 188 -17.35 25.45 19.54
CA ARG A 188 -16.45 26.51 19.99
C ARG A 188 -15.39 25.88 20.89
N ARG A 189 -14.11 25.97 20.49
CA ARG A 189 -12.99 25.87 21.44
C ARG A 189 -13.16 27.00 22.46
N VAL A 190 -13.67 26.66 23.64
CA VAL A 190 -13.53 27.50 24.82
C VAL A 190 -12.05 27.47 25.19
N ARG A 191 -11.32 28.54 24.84
CA ARG A 191 -10.04 28.84 25.49
C ARG A 191 -10.35 29.17 26.94
N SER A 192 -10.12 28.23 27.85
CA SER A 192 -10.10 28.49 29.28
C SER A 192 -8.85 29.29 29.62
N SER A 193 -9.02 30.61 29.70
CA SER A 193 -8.13 31.51 30.42
C SER A 193 -8.56 31.56 31.89
N GLN A 194 -7.76 31.00 32.80
CA GLN A 194 -7.60 31.41 34.21
C GLN A 194 -6.19 30.94 34.63
N LYS A 195 -5.16 31.79 34.81
CA LYS A 195 -4.90 32.79 35.87
C LYS A 195 -5.18 32.31 37.31
N SER A 196 -4.09 31.95 38.00
CA SER A 196 -3.57 32.56 39.24
C SER A 196 -3.18 31.56 40.33
N ARG A 197 -1.88 31.52 40.67
CA ARG A 197 -1.31 32.14 41.87
C ARG A 197 0.17 32.44 41.62
#